data_AF-A0A2D4ZGM0-F1
#
_entry.id   AF-A0A2D4ZGM0-F1
#
_cell.length_a   1.000
_cell.length_b   1.000
_cell.length_c   1.000
_cell.angle_alpha   90.00
_cell.angle_beta   90.00
_cell.angle_gamma   90.00
#
_symmetry.space_group_name_H-M   'P 1'
#
loop_
_entity.id
_entity.type
_entity.pdbx_description
1 polymer ?
#
loop_
_entity_poly.entity_id
_entity_poly.type
_entity_poly.pdbx_seq_one_letter_code
_entity_poly.pdbx_strand_id
1 'polypeptide(L)'
;MSVQTQTLSDIACTVPGATDLFNDYNLDFFLNGKQQLKVALANAKIDKAAFLFKLTNLEQAESKSHFNWQTQSPIKLVAHIIDNFHEKHRIQFRQLLHLCKVVQEKNPHKEYFPQHLESHLSQMRYELEEHMMKEEAILFPMIMKGFYPSGPISVMEAEHLEHAAALDKLSELTQQFTPPADADDNWRLLYTQTKQLYNDLKEHIHLENNILFSQR
;
A
#
# COMPACT_ATOMS: atom_id res chain seq x y z
N MET A 1 -21.79 -15.89 7.97
CA MET A 1 -21.66 -15.76 6.50
C MET A 1 -20.32 -16.38 6.10
N SER A 2 -20.19 -16.91 4.88
CA SER A 2 -18.89 -17.43 4.41
C SER A 2 -17.92 -16.26 4.18
N VAL A 3 -16.66 -16.37 4.60
CA VAL A 3 -15.61 -15.36 4.35
C VAL A 3 -15.47 -15.04 2.86
N GLN A 4 -15.76 -16.00 1.97
CA GLN A 4 -15.67 -15.85 0.53
C GLN A 4 -16.67 -14.85 -0.07
N THR A 5 -17.76 -14.54 0.65
CA THR A 5 -18.75 -13.54 0.22
C THR A 5 -18.49 -12.14 0.78
N GLN A 6 -17.53 -12.00 1.70
CA GLN A 6 -17.09 -10.70 2.19
C GLN A 6 -16.26 -9.97 1.13
N THR A 7 -16.20 -8.64 1.22
CA THR A 7 -15.34 -7.83 0.34
C THR A 7 -13.90 -7.90 0.81
N LEU A 8 -12.93 -7.61 -0.09
CA LEU A 8 -11.52 -7.52 0.29
C LEU A 8 -11.31 -6.47 1.40
N SER A 9 -12.01 -5.34 1.31
CA SER A 9 -11.98 -4.27 2.31
C SER A 9 -12.47 -4.75 3.68
N ASP A 10 -13.59 -5.47 3.73
CA ASP A 10 -14.13 -5.95 5.01
C ASP A 10 -13.15 -6.90 5.69
N ILE A 11 -12.54 -7.79 4.92
CA ILE A 11 -11.54 -8.74 5.43
C ILE A 11 -10.27 -7.99 5.90
N ALA A 12 -9.79 -7.01 5.12
CA ALA A 12 -8.64 -6.17 5.51
C ALA A 12 -8.89 -5.44 6.85
N CYS A 13 -10.13 -5.03 7.12
CA CYS A 13 -10.50 -4.33 8.36
C CYS A 13 -10.76 -5.25 9.55
N THR A 14 -11.17 -6.50 9.31
CA THR A 14 -11.67 -7.39 10.38
C THR A 14 -10.73 -8.54 10.71
N VAL A 15 -9.81 -8.90 9.82
CA VAL A 15 -8.88 -10.02 10.01
C VAL A 15 -7.45 -9.49 10.15
N PRO A 16 -6.83 -9.61 11.34
CA PRO A 16 -5.44 -9.21 11.54
C PRO A 16 -4.49 -9.88 10.54
N GLY A 17 -3.59 -9.09 9.94
CA GLY A 17 -2.62 -9.58 8.96
C GLY A 17 -3.20 -9.92 7.58
N ALA A 18 -4.49 -9.62 7.33
CA ALA A 18 -5.08 -9.87 6.02
C ALA A 18 -4.48 -9.01 4.91
N THR A 19 -4.10 -7.77 5.18
CA THR A 19 -3.44 -6.89 4.21
C THR A 19 -2.09 -7.46 3.76
N ASP A 20 -1.29 -7.98 4.70
CA ASP A 20 -0.04 -8.70 4.39
C ASP A 20 -0.31 -9.96 3.56
N LEU A 21 -1.32 -10.75 3.93
CA LEU A 21 -1.71 -11.92 3.16
C LEU A 21 -2.17 -11.54 1.75
N PHE A 22 -2.92 -10.46 1.58
CA PHE A 22 -3.33 -9.97 0.27
C PHE A 22 -2.12 -9.50 -0.56
N ASN A 23 -1.16 -8.82 0.08
CA ASN A 23 0.09 -8.43 -0.56
C ASN A 23 0.89 -9.65 -1.04
N ASP A 24 1.03 -10.69 -0.21
CA ASP A 24 1.74 -11.92 -0.56
C ASP A 24 1.16 -12.64 -1.80
N TYR A 25 -0.15 -12.50 -2.03
CA TYR A 25 -0.85 -13.10 -3.16
C TYR A 25 -1.23 -12.10 -4.26
N ASN A 26 -0.74 -10.85 -4.19
CA ASN A 26 -1.04 -9.78 -5.13
C ASN A 26 -2.55 -9.54 -5.36
N LEU A 27 -3.35 -9.60 -4.29
CA LEU A 27 -4.76 -9.23 -4.35
C LEU A 27 -4.92 -7.72 -4.18
N ASP A 28 -5.75 -7.12 -5.03
CA ASP A 28 -5.99 -5.69 -5.06
C ASP A 28 -7.12 -5.29 -4.09
N PHE A 29 -6.76 -5.16 -2.81
CA PHE A 29 -7.69 -4.72 -1.76
C PHE A 29 -7.78 -3.19 -1.61
N PHE A 30 -6.90 -2.43 -2.26
CA PHE A 30 -6.74 -1.00 -2.03
C PHE A 30 -7.48 -0.14 -3.06
N LEU A 31 -7.47 -0.53 -4.35
CA LEU A 31 -8.33 0.08 -5.37
C LEU A 31 -9.67 -0.65 -5.49
N ASN A 32 -9.64 -1.98 -5.47
CA ASN A 32 -10.82 -2.83 -5.68
C ASN A 32 -11.37 -3.44 -4.38
N GLY A 33 -11.26 -2.71 -3.26
CA GLY A 33 -11.66 -3.20 -1.94
C GLY A 33 -13.11 -3.71 -1.83
N LYS A 34 -14.03 -3.18 -2.65
CA LYS A 34 -15.44 -3.64 -2.70
C LYS A 34 -15.65 -4.97 -3.44
N GLN A 35 -14.64 -5.50 -4.11
CA GLN A 35 -14.71 -6.80 -4.78
C GLN A 35 -14.85 -7.91 -3.73
N GLN A 36 -15.76 -8.86 -3.96
CA GLN A 36 -15.91 -10.03 -3.10
C GLN A 36 -14.68 -10.95 -3.22
N LEU A 37 -14.25 -11.54 -2.11
CA LEU A 37 -13.08 -12.43 -2.07
C LEU A 37 -13.19 -13.55 -3.12
N LYS A 38 -14.36 -14.20 -3.26
CA LYS A 38 -14.55 -15.26 -4.29
C LYS A 38 -14.26 -14.78 -5.71
N VAL A 39 -14.54 -13.51 -6.02
CA VAL A 39 -14.32 -12.93 -7.36
C VAL A 39 -12.83 -12.63 -7.54
N ALA A 40 -12.20 -12.04 -6.52
CA ALA A 40 -10.75 -11.81 -6.52
C ALA A 40 -9.97 -13.12 -6.72
N LEU A 41 -10.33 -14.17 -5.96
CA LEU A 41 -9.73 -15.50 -6.08
C LEU A 41 -10.07 -16.20 -7.40
N ALA A 42 -11.21 -15.90 -8.04
CA ALA A 42 -11.55 -16.45 -9.36
C ALA A 42 -10.59 -15.94 -10.44
N ASN A 43 -10.22 -14.66 -10.37
CA ASN A 43 -9.37 -13.98 -11.34
C ASN A 43 -7.87 -14.17 -11.07
N ALA A 44 -7.49 -14.45 -9.82
CA ALA A 44 -6.11 -14.63 -9.41
C ALA A 44 -5.54 -15.99 -9.84
N LYS A 45 -4.30 -16.00 -10.34
CA LYS A 45 -3.53 -17.21 -10.67
C LYS A 45 -2.76 -17.72 -9.45
N ILE A 46 -3.51 -18.11 -8.41
CA ILE A 46 -2.95 -18.53 -7.12
C ILE A 46 -3.55 -19.86 -6.64
N ASP A 47 -2.88 -20.54 -5.71
CA ASP A 47 -3.45 -21.68 -4.99
C ASP A 47 -4.50 -21.17 -3.98
N LYS A 48 -5.77 -21.31 -4.38
CA LYS A 48 -6.93 -20.84 -3.59
C LYS A 48 -7.07 -21.62 -2.29
N ALA A 49 -6.72 -22.90 -2.27
CA ALA A 49 -6.83 -23.72 -1.07
C ALA A 49 -5.77 -23.30 -0.05
N ALA A 50 -4.53 -23.10 -0.49
CA ALA A 50 -3.46 -22.59 0.35
C ALA A 50 -3.75 -21.17 0.89
N PHE A 51 -4.31 -20.30 0.03
CA PHE A 51 -4.73 -18.95 0.44
C PHE A 51 -5.80 -19.01 1.53
N LEU A 52 -6.90 -19.75 1.29
CA LEU A 52 -8.01 -19.84 2.24
C LEU A 52 -7.57 -20.46 3.57
N PHE A 53 -6.68 -21.46 3.52
CA PHE A 53 -6.10 -22.04 4.74
C PHE A 53 -5.33 -21.01 5.57
N LYS A 54 -4.48 -20.18 4.93
CA LYS A 54 -3.77 -19.09 5.62
C LYS A 54 -4.74 -18.06 6.20
N LEU A 55 -5.76 -17.66 5.44
CA LEU A 55 -6.75 -16.69 5.89
C LEU A 55 -7.53 -17.22 7.11
N THR A 56 -7.97 -18.48 7.09
CA THR A 56 -8.66 -19.09 8.22
C THR A 56 -7.77 -19.18 9.46
N ASN A 57 -6.47 -19.42 9.31
CA ASN A 57 -5.55 -19.39 10.45
C ASN A 57 -5.40 -17.98 11.05
N LEU A 58 -5.41 -16.92 10.22
CA LEU A 58 -5.42 -15.54 10.69
C LEU A 58 -6.72 -15.21 11.45
N GLU A 59 -7.87 -15.69 10.99
CA GLU A 59 -9.16 -15.53 11.68
C GLU A 59 -9.21 -16.25 13.04
N GLN A 60 -8.52 -17.40 13.16
CA GLN A 60 -8.54 -18.25 14.36
C GLN A 60 -7.44 -17.92 15.37
N ALA A 61 -6.38 -17.23 14.96
CA ALA A 61 -5.36 -16.77 15.89
C ALA A 61 -6.01 -15.84 16.93
N GLU A 62 -5.89 -16.17 18.23
CA GLU A 62 -6.44 -15.36 19.32
C GLU A 62 -5.99 -13.89 19.19
N SER A 63 -6.90 -13.06 18.72
CA SER A 63 -6.66 -11.66 18.44
C SER A 63 -6.63 -10.88 19.76
N LYS A 64 -5.45 -10.38 20.14
CA LYS A 64 -5.38 -9.07 20.84
C LYS A 64 -6.24 -8.10 20.03
N SER A 65 -7.22 -7.44 20.66
CA SER A 65 -8.23 -6.61 19.99
C SER A 65 -7.74 -5.96 18.69
N HIS A 66 -8.21 -6.45 17.53
CA HIS A 66 -7.92 -5.82 16.25
C HIS A 66 -8.51 -4.41 16.24
N PHE A 67 -7.71 -3.44 15.85
CA PHE A 67 -8.16 -2.06 15.79
C PHE A 67 -8.97 -1.84 14.50
N ASN A 68 -10.31 -1.81 14.61
CA ASN A 68 -11.17 -1.66 13.45
C ASN A 68 -11.38 -0.19 13.07
N TRP A 69 -10.68 0.26 12.02
CA TRP A 69 -10.79 1.62 11.47
C TRP A 69 -12.20 2.01 10.99
N GLN A 70 -13.03 1.06 10.55
CA GLN A 70 -14.41 1.33 10.09
C GLN A 70 -15.31 1.90 11.20
N THR A 71 -14.94 1.70 12.46
CA THR A 71 -15.70 2.17 13.64
C THR A 71 -15.16 3.46 14.25
N GLN A 72 -14.08 4.01 13.69
CA GLN A 72 -13.42 5.19 14.24
C GLN A 72 -13.94 6.47 13.60
N SER A 73 -13.76 7.60 14.30
CA SER A 73 -14.12 8.90 13.75
C SER A 73 -13.17 9.30 12.61
N PRO A 74 -13.65 10.09 11.63
CA PRO A 74 -12.80 10.63 10.57
C PRO A 74 -11.59 11.39 11.09
N ILE A 75 -11.76 12.14 12.19
CA ILE A 75 -10.66 12.88 12.85
C ILE A 75 -9.53 11.94 13.27
N LYS A 76 -9.86 10.80 13.87
CA LYS A 76 -8.87 9.84 14.35
C LYS A 76 -8.21 9.10 13.18
N LEU A 77 -8.97 8.76 12.14
CA LEU A 77 -8.45 8.11 10.95
C LEU A 77 -7.50 9.04 10.16
N VAL A 78 -7.88 10.30 9.95
CA VAL A 78 -7.01 11.31 9.31
C VAL A 78 -5.70 11.48 10.09
N ALA A 79 -5.76 11.62 11.42
CA ALA A 79 -4.55 11.74 12.23
C ALA A 79 -3.64 10.50 12.07
N HIS A 80 -4.23 9.31 12.03
CA HIS A 80 -3.48 8.08 11.81
C HIS A 80 -2.83 8.04 10.41
N ILE A 81 -3.57 8.43 9.37
CA ILE A 81 -3.07 8.49 7.98
C ILE A 81 -1.83 9.39 7.90
N ILE A 82 -1.92 10.59 8.47
CA ILE A 82 -0.80 11.55 8.48
C ILE A 82 0.40 10.97 9.24
N ASP A 83 0.20 10.52 10.48
CA ASP A 83 1.30 10.12 11.37
C ASP A 83 1.97 8.80 10.95
N ASN A 84 1.22 7.87 10.36
CA ASN A 84 1.69 6.51 10.10
C ASN A 84 1.97 6.24 8.62
N PHE A 85 1.45 7.07 7.71
CA PHE A 85 1.67 6.92 6.28
C PHE A 85 2.33 8.16 5.68
N HIS A 86 1.74 9.36 5.78
CA HIS A 86 2.31 10.53 5.08
C HIS A 86 3.75 10.85 5.53
N GLU A 87 3.95 11.01 6.84
CA GLU A 87 5.28 11.27 7.40
C GLU A 87 6.24 10.10 7.15
N LYS A 88 5.73 8.87 7.20
CA LYS A 88 6.51 7.66 6.95
C LYS A 88 6.98 7.61 5.49
N HIS A 89 6.12 7.89 4.52
CA HIS A 89 6.46 7.93 3.10
C HIS A 89 7.52 8.98 2.83
N ARG A 90 7.38 10.19 3.38
CA ARG A 90 8.40 11.25 3.30
C ARG A 90 9.78 10.75 3.73
N ILE A 91 9.84 9.98 4.82
CA ILE A 91 11.08 9.37 5.32
C ILE A 91 11.57 8.25 4.40
N GLN A 92 10.67 7.33 4.02
CA GLN A 92 10.97 6.17 3.17
C GLN A 92 11.58 6.59 1.83
N PHE A 93 10.96 7.54 1.11
CA PHE A 93 11.51 7.99 -0.16
C PHE A 93 12.90 8.63 0.00
N ARG A 94 13.14 9.42 1.05
CA ARG A 94 14.49 9.97 1.31
C ARG A 94 15.52 8.87 1.53
N GLN A 95 15.16 7.84 2.31
CA GLN A 95 16.05 6.70 2.58
C GLN A 95 16.30 5.87 1.33
N LEU A 96 15.26 5.55 0.56
CA LEU A 96 15.36 4.76 -0.65
C LEU A 96 16.21 5.44 -1.72
N LEU A 97 16.04 6.74 -1.93
CA LEU A 97 16.86 7.52 -2.86
C LEU A 97 18.33 7.56 -2.43
N HIS A 98 18.59 7.64 -1.11
CA HIS A 98 19.95 7.53 -0.59
C HIS A 98 20.54 6.13 -0.84
N LEU A 99 19.79 5.07 -0.56
CA LEU A 99 20.22 3.69 -0.80
C LEU A 99 20.49 3.40 -2.28
N CYS A 100 19.68 3.95 -3.20
CA CYS A 100 19.93 3.84 -4.64
C CYS A 100 21.32 4.38 -5.00
N LYS A 101 21.74 5.52 -4.44
CA LYS A 101 23.08 6.09 -4.68
C LYS A 101 24.16 5.22 -4.08
N VAL A 102 23.98 4.74 -2.85
CA VAL A 102 24.95 3.87 -2.16
C VAL A 102 25.20 2.59 -2.96
N VAL A 103 24.14 1.94 -3.46
CA VAL A 103 24.27 0.71 -4.27
C VAL A 103 24.98 0.99 -5.59
N GLN A 104 24.62 2.06 -6.30
CA GLN A 104 25.26 2.43 -7.57
C GLN A 104 26.74 2.80 -7.42
N GLU A 105 27.15 3.37 -6.29
CA GLU A 105 28.55 3.75 -6.04
C GLU A 105 29.42 2.59 -5.55
N LYS A 106 28.90 1.76 -4.64
CA LYS A 106 29.71 0.79 -3.88
C LYS A 106 29.59 -0.65 -4.37
N ASN A 107 28.55 -0.99 -5.15
CA ASN A 107 28.33 -2.38 -5.54
C ASN A 107 29.23 -2.75 -6.75
N PRO A 108 30.04 -3.83 -6.66
CA PRO A 108 30.88 -4.28 -7.77
C PRO A 108 30.08 -4.74 -8.99
N HIS A 109 28.81 -5.11 -8.81
CA HIS A 109 27.85 -5.57 -9.83
C HIS A 109 26.85 -4.47 -10.23
N LYS A 110 27.21 -3.19 -10.07
CA LYS A 110 26.35 -2.03 -10.40
C LYS A 110 25.83 -2.00 -11.85
N GLU A 111 26.46 -2.72 -12.77
CA GLU A 111 25.99 -2.87 -14.15
C GLU A 111 24.63 -3.57 -14.26
N TYR A 112 24.26 -4.38 -13.27
CA TYR A 112 22.96 -5.05 -13.18
C TYR A 112 21.92 -4.22 -12.42
N PHE A 113 22.31 -3.07 -11.85
CA PHE A 113 21.38 -2.21 -11.10
C PHE A 113 20.29 -1.66 -12.05
N PRO A 114 19.00 -1.69 -11.65
CA PRO A 114 17.93 -1.18 -12.49
C PRO A 114 18.08 0.33 -12.71
N GLN A 115 18.54 0.72 -13.90
CA GLN A 115 18.93 2.10 -14.24
C GLN A 115 17.81 3.13 -14.02
N HIS A 116 16.55 2.72 -14.07
CA HIS A 116 15.39 3.62 -13.91
C HIS A 116 14.79 3.62 -12.50
N LEU A 117 15.31 2.84 -11.56
CA LEU A 117 14.71 2.74 -10.22
C LEU A 117 14.78 4.07 -9.45
N GLU A 118 15.95 4.73 -9.44
CA GLU A 118 16.10 6.01 -8.73
C GLU A 118 15.22 7.12 -9.33
N SER A 119 15.16 7.21 -10.66
CA SER A 119 14.31 8.19 -11.33
C SER A 119 12.83 7.93 -11.10
N HIS A 120 12.42 6.65 -11.10
CA HIS A 120 11.04 6.25 -10.84
C HIS A 120 10.63 6.58 -9.39
N LEU A 121 11.47 6.23 -8.41
CA LEU A 121 11.25 6.60 -7.01
C LEU A 121 11.23 8.12 -6.79
N SER A 122 12.05 8.86 -7.53
CA SER A 122 12.07 10.33 -7.47
C SER A 122 10.76 10.94 -7.98
N GLN A 123 10.22 10.39 -9.08
CA GLN A 123 8.94 10.82 -9.65
C GLN A 123 7.79 10.47 -8.70
N MET A 124 7.73 9.23 -8.22
CA MET A 124 6.74 8.80 -7.22
C MET A 124 6.75 9.69 -5.98
N ARG A 125 7.93 10.06 -5.47
CA ARG A 125 8.06 10.97 -4.33
C ARG A 125 7.46 12.34 -4.62
N TYR A 126 7.68 12.89 -5.81
CA TYR A 126 7.16 14.20 -6.20
C TYR A 126 5.63 14.16 -6.28
N GLU A 127 5.08 13.19 -7.01
CA GLU A 127 3.64 13.07 -7.22
C GLU A 127 2.91 12.81 -5.89
N LEU A 128 3.42 11.89 -5.06
CA LEU A 128 2.81 11.56 -3.79
C LEU A 128 2.91 12.72 -2.78
N GLU A 129 4.00 13.51 -2.79
CA GLU A 129 4.07 14.71 -1.95
C GLU A 129 3.01 15.75 -2.37
N GLU A 130 2.86 15.99 -3.67
CA GLU A 130 1.82 16.91 -4.16
C GLU A 130 0.41 16.43 -3.78
N HIS A 131 0.15 15.14 -3.95
CA HIS A 131 -1.07 14.47 -3.53
C HIS A 131 -1.37 14.67 -2.03
N MET A 132 -0.46 14.23 -1.17
CA MET A 132 -0.60 14.34 0.29
C MET A 132 -0.76 15.80 0.75
N MET A 133 -0.10 16.76 0.09
CA MET A 133 -0.28 18.19 0.37
C MET A 133 -1.70 18.68 0.08
N LYS A 134 -2.33 18.23 -1.02
CA LYS A 134 -3.73 18.57 -1.34
C LYS A 134 -4.66 18.01 -0.28
N GLU A 135 -4.39 16.79 0.19
CA GLU A 135 -5.18 16.16 1.24
C GLU A 135 -5.06 16.88 2.57
N GLU A 136 -3.83 17.04 3.07
CA GLU A 136 -3.53 17.67 4.35
C GLU A 136 -4.02 19.13 4.42
N ALA A 137 -3.84 19.90 3.34
CA ALA A 137 -4.16 21.32 3.33
C ALA A 137 -5.65 21.60 3.08
N ILE A 138 -6.34 20.75 2.32
CA ILE A 138 -7.70 21.03 1.82
C ILE A 138 -8.68 19.92 2.19
N LEU A 139 -8.46 18.70 1.69
CA LEU A 139 -9.47 17.64 1.77
C LEU A 139 -9.72 17.16 3.20
N PHE A 140 -8.66 16.82 3.94
CA PHE A 140 -8.76 16.33 5.31
C PHE A 140 -9.40 17.35 6.25
N PRO A 141 -9.04 18.65 6.24
CA PRO A 141 -9.76 19.66 7.03
C PRO A 141 -11.27 19.72 6.75
N MET A 142 -11.70 19.46 5.51
CA MET A 142 -13.12 19.41 5.15
C MET A 142 -13.80 18.15 5.70
N ILE A 143 -13.17 16.99 5.51
CA ILE A 143 -13.67 15.70 6.02
C ILE A 143 -13.77 15.69 7.54
N MET A 144 -12.78 16.24 8.25
CA MET A 144 -12.78 16.37 9.71
C MET A 144 -13.93 17.24 10.24
N LYS A 145 -14.47 18.15 9.42
CA LYS A 145 -15.66 18.96 9.71
C LYS A 145 -16.97 18.30 9.26
N GLY A 146 -16.91 17.07 8.76
CA GLY A 146 -18.06 16.30 8.28
C GLY A 146 -18.50 16.63 6.86
N PHE A 147 -17.66 17.32 6.08
CA PHE A 147 -17.97 17.63 4.68
C PHE A 147 -17.16 16.74 3.73
N TYR A 148 -17.85 15.98 2.88
CA TYR A 148 -17.26 15.04 1.93
C TYR A 148 -17.45 15.54 0.49
N PRO A 149 -16.51 16.35 -0.04
CA PRO A 149 -16.68 16.96 -1.35
C PRO A 149 -16.44 15.94 -2.47
N SER A 150 -17.51 15.50 -3.16
CA SER A 150 -17.42 14.43 -4.16
C SER A 150 -16.43 14.72 -5.30
N GLY A 151 -16.32 15.98 -5.75
CA GLY A 151 -15.37 16.39 -6.80
C GLY A 151 -13.91 16.17 -6.39
N PRO A 152 -13.40 16.85 -5.34
CA PRO A 152 -12.07 16.62 -4.79
C PRO A 152 -11.76 15.17 -4.45
N ILE A 153 -12.69 14.43 -3.83
CA ILE A 153 -12.48 13.00 -3.55
C ILE A 153 -12.28 12.20 -4.85
N SER A 154 -13.05 12.49 -5.90
CA SER A 154 -12.88 11.81 -7.20
C SER A 154 -11.52 12.11 -7.84
N VAL A 155 -10.94 13.29 -7.59
CA VAL A 155 -9.58 13.62 -8.06
C VAL A 155 -8.54 12.81 -7.29
N MET A 156 -8.65 12.70 -5.95
CA MET A 156 -7.74 11.86 -5.17
C MET A 156 -7.84 10.38 -5.57
N GLU A 157 -9.05 9.85 -5.78
CA GLU A 157 -9.25 8.49 -6.27
C GLU A 157 -8.63 8.27 -7.66
N ALA A 158 -8.62 9.29 -8.54
CA ALA A 158 -7.95 9.20 -9.83
C ALA A 158 -6.42 9.19 -9.67
N GLU A 159 -5.87 10.04 -8.80
CA GLU A 159 -4.43 10.05 -8.47
C GLU A 159 -3.99 8.73 -7.82
N HIS A 160 -4.85 8.07 -7.03
CA HIS A 160 -4.59 6.73 -6.51
C HIS A 160 -4.42 5.67 -7.61
N LEU A 161 -5.11 5.79 -8.74
CA LEU A 161 -4.89 4.90 -9.89
C LEU A 161 -3.52 5.12 -10.52
N GLU A 162 -3.05 6.38 -10.56
CA GLU A 162 -1.71 6.72 -11.06
C GLU A 162 -0.63 6.17 -10.12
N HIS A 163 -0.81 6.33 -8.80
CA HIS A 163 0.09 5.75 -7.80
C HIS A 163 0.11 4.21 -7.85
N ALA A 164 -1.02 3.56 -8.11
CA ALA A 164 -1.07 2.12 -8.31
C ALA A 164 -0.26 1.68 -9.54
N ALA A 165 -0.39 2.39 -10.67
CA ALA A 165 0.41 2.13 -11.87
C ALA A 165 1.92 2.34 -11.59
N ALA A 166 2.28 3.34 -10.79
CA ALA A 166 3.64 3.56 -10.38
C ALA A 166 4.17 2.44 -9.46
N LEU A 167 3.34 1.90 -8.56
CA LEU A 167 3.66 0.74 -7.73
C LEU A 167 3.87 -0.54 -8.57
N ASP A 168 3.06 -0.76 -9.60
CA ASP A 168 3.24 -1.88 -10.53
C ASP A 168 4.59 -1.78 -11.26
N LYS A 169 4.92 -0.57 -11.74
CA LYS A 169 6.22 -0.33 -12.39
C LYS A 169 7.39 -0.53 -11.42
N LEU A 170 7.22 -0.11 -10.16
CA LEU A 170 8.23 -0.31 -9.12
C LEU A 170 8.48 -1.80 -8.84
N SER A 171 7.42 -2.60 -8.80
CA SER A 171 7.50 -4.07 -8.69
C SER A 171 8.22 -4.69 -9.89
N GLU A 172 7.92 -4.24 -11.12
CA GLU A 172 8.61 -4.71 -12.33
C GLU A 172 10.12 -4.38 -12.29
N LEU A 173 10.48 -3.12 -12.00
CA LEU A 173 11.87 -2.65 -11.95
C LEU A 173 12.72 -3.40 -10.91
N THR A 174 12.09 -3.96 -9.89
CA THR A 174 12.75 -4.67 -8.79
C THR A 174 12.59 -6.19 -8.88
N GLN A 175 12.08 -6.72 -10.00
CA GLN A 175 11.80 -8.15 -10.18
C GLN A 175 10.97 -8.71 -9.00
N GLN A 176 9.88 -8.03 -8.68
CA GLN A 176 9.02 -8.33 -7.54
C GLN A 176 9.80 -8.27 -6.21
N PHE A 177 10.65 -7.25 -6.08
CA PHE A 177 11.53 -7.03 -4.93
C PHE A 177 12.50 -8.20 -4.67
N THR A 178 12.89 -8.92 -5.72
CA THR A 178 13.83 -10.05 -5.63
C THR A 178 15.23 -9.57 -6.04
N PRO A 179 16.15 -9.35 -5.10
CA PRO A 179 17.50 -8.94 -5.45
C PRO A 179 18.26 -10.10 -6.11
N PRO A 180 19.25 -9.82 -6.99
CA PRO A 180 20.14 -10.83 -7.53
C PRO A 180 20.81 -11.69 -6.45
N ALA A 181 21.22 -12.91 -6.82
CA ALA A 181 21.83 -13.86 -5.88
C ALA A 181 23.12 -13.30 -5.25
N ASP A 182 23.88 -12.51 -5.99
CA ASP A 182 25.13 -11.84 -5.65
C ASP A 182 24.95 -10.41 -5.12
N ALA A 183 23.71 -9.97 -4.89
CA ALA A 183 23.42 -8.66 -4.30
C ALA A 183 24.06 -8.50 -2.91
N ASP A 184 24.67 -7.35 -2.68
CA ASP A 184 25.24 -6.97 -1.39
C ASP A 184 24.14 -6.58 -0.38
N ASP A 185 24.53 -6.38 0.88
CA ASP A 185 23.59 -6.07 1.95
C ASP A 185 22.82 -4.75 1.70
N ASN A 186 23.44 -3.76 1.06
CA ASN A 186 22.78 -2.49 0.73
C ASN A 186 21.69 -2.69 -0.32
N TRP A 187 21.94 -3.49 -1.36
CA TRP A 187 20.93 -3.78 -2.38
C TRP A 187 19.78 -4.61 -1.79
N ARG A 188 20.09 -5.62 -0.98
CA ARG A 188 19.05 -6.39 -0.27
C ARG A 188 18.20 -5.50 0.63
N LEU A 189 18.84 -4.56 1.34
CA LEU A 189 18.14 -3.58 2.16
C LEU A 189 17.27 -2.64 1.32
N LEU A 190 17.77 -2.13 0.19
CA LEU A 190 17.02 -1.30 -0.73
C LEU A 190 15.73 -2.00 -1.18
N TYR A 191 15.81 -3.26 -1.60
CA TYR A 191 14.64 -4.00 -2.09
C TYR A 191 13.67 -4.33 -0.95
N THR A 192 14.19 -4.65 0.24
CA THR A 192 13.36 -4.86 1.44
C THR A 192 12.57 -3.58 1.80
N GLN A 193 13.24 -2.42 1.84
CA GLN A 193 12.57 -1.15 2.12
C GLN A 193 11.64 -0.69 0.99
N THR A 194 11.96 -1.03 -0.25
CA THR A 194 11.10 -0.75 -1.40
C THR A 194 9.81 -1.56 -1.33
N LYS A 195 9.90 -2.85 -0.94
CA LYS A 195 8.72 -3.68 -0.68
C LYS A 195 7.90 -3.13 0.50
N GLN A 196 8.56 -2.60 1.53
CA GLN A 196 7.88 -1.97 2.65
C GLN A 196 7.09 -0.72 2.21
N LEU A 197 7.72 0.19 1.45
CA LEU A 197 7.02 1.34 0.84
C LEU A 197 5.83 0.88 0.00
N TYR A 198 6.01 -0.15 -0.83
CA TYR A 198 4.96 -0.70 -1.68
C TYR A 198 3.75 -1.20 -0.87
N ASN A 199 4.00 -1.95 0.19
CA ASN A 199 2.92 -2.45 1.06
C ASN A 199 2.25 -1.31 1.84
N ASP A 200 3.04 -0.39 2.42
CA ASP A 200 2.53 0.73 3.21
C ASP A 200 1.63 1.64 2.35
N LEU A 201 2.03 1.93 1.10
CA LEU A 201 1.24 2.81 0.23
C LEU A 201 -0.07 2.15 -0.21
N LYS A 202 -0.12 0.83 -0.36
CA LYS A 202 -1.38 0.11 -0.60
C LYS A 202 -2.30 0.16 0.62
N GLU A 203 -1.76 0.00 1.82
CA GLU A 203 -2.55 0.09 3.04
C GLU A 203 -3.08 1.52 3.26
N HIS A 204 -2.24 2.53 3.03
CA HIS A 204 -2.62 3.93 3.01
C HIS A 204 -3.84 4.19 2.09
N ILE A 205 -3.70 3.89 0.79
CA ILE A 205 -4.77 4.11 -0.20
C ILE A 205 -6.02 3.29 0.16
N HIS A 206 -5.84 2.10 0.75
CA HIS A 206 -6.96 1.29 1.22
C HIS A 206 -7.78 2.02 2.30
N LEU A 207 -7.11 2.57 3.33
CA LEU A 207 -7.75 3.31 4.41
C LEU A 207 -8.52 4.52 3.87
N GLU A 208 -7.99 5.18 2.86
CA GLU A 208 -8.65 6.33 2.24
C GLU A 208 -9.85 5.92 1.39
N ASN A 209 -9.63 5.13 0.34
CA ASN A 209 -10.67 4.75 -0.61
C ASN A 209 -11.82 4.02 0.07
N ASN A 210 -11.50 3.08 0.96
CA ASN A 210 -12.47 2.09 1.42
C ASN A 210 -13.02 2.38 2.82
N ILE A 211 -12.45 3.34 3.56
CA ILE A 211 -12.89 3.68 4.91
C ILE A 211 -13.16 5.17 5.06
N LEU A 212 -12.21 6.05 4.71
CA LEU A 212 -12.38 7.48 4.88
C LEU A 212 -13.38 8.04 3.85
N PHE A 213 -13.15 7.79 2.57
CA PHE A 213 -13.95 8.32 1.47
C PHE A 213 -15.27 7.59 1.27
N SER A 214 -15.40 6.36 1.76
CA SER A 214 -16.65 5.61 1.70
C SER A 214 -17.79 6.21 2.53
N GLN A 215 -17.48 7.18 3.41
CA GLN A 215 -18.46 7.90 4.22
C GLN A 215 -19.13 9.08 3.49
N ARG A 216 -18.75 9.34 2.24
CA ARG A 216 -19.29 10.43 1.40
C ARG A 216 -20.75 10.27 0.99
#